data_AF-A0A7V9ZYN5-F1
#
_entry.id   AF-A0A7V9ZYN5-F1
#
_cell.length_a   1.000
_cell.length_b   1.000
_cell.length_c   1.000
_cell.angle_alpha   90.00
_cell.angle_beta   90.00
_cell.angle_gamma   90.00
#
_symmetry.space_group_name_H-M   'P 1'
#
loop_
_entity.id
_entity.type
_entity.pdbx_description
1 polymer ?
#
loop_
_entity_poly.entity_id
_entity_poly.type
_entity_poly.pdbx_seq_one_letter_code
_entity_poly.pdbx_strand_id
1 'polypeptide(L)'
;MRTVTLNEKEREILSRQDPTTESDGGYQKLLVTLQYLLDSESGTIELPAVLLERIPRYAFDYGNGGWEDRLTSIFSRTLGDRLGR
;
A
#
# COMPACT_ATOMS: atom_id res chain seq x y z
N MET A 1 -9.97 -11.18 -4.64
CA MET A 1 -10.03 -9.73 -4.34
C MET A 1 -10.34 -9.57 -2.87
N ARG A 2 -9.78 -8.56 -2.20
CA ARG A 2 -10.07 -8.25 -0.79
C ARG A 2 -10.26 -6.75 -0.65
N THR A 3 -11.38 -6.34 -0.06
CA THR A 3 -11.62 -4.94 0.25
C THR A 3 -11.07 -4.61 1.63
N VAL A 4 -10.38 -3.49 1.74
CA VAL A 4 -9.91 -2.94 3.02
C VAL A 4 -10.33 -1.48 3.14
N THR A 5 -10.64 -1.04 4.36
CA THR A 5 -10.98 0.36 4.64
C THR A 5 -9.82 0.99 5.40
N LEU A 6 -9.19 2.00 4.81
CA LEU A 6 -8.12 2.77 5.44
C LEU A 6 -8.69 3.87 6.35
N ASN A 7 -8.08 4.08 7.51
CA ASN A 7 -8.38 5.23 8.36
C ASN A 7 -7.66 6.49 7.85
N GLU A 8 -7.93 7.64 8.47
CA GLU A 8 -7.32 8.92 8.09
C GLU A 8 -5.79 8.89 8.09
N LYS A 9 -5.15 8.35 9.13
CA LYS A 9 -3.68 8.27 9.22
C LYS A 9 -3.08 7.39 8.13
N GLU A 10 -3.71 6.25 7.84
CA GLU A 10 -3.27 5.32 6.78
C GLU A 10 -3.40 5.97 5.40
N ARG A 11 -4.49 6.72 5.17
CA ARG A 11 -4.70 7.51 3.94
C ARG A 11 -3.66 8.62 3.80
N GLU A 12 -3.35 9.33 4.88
CA GLU A 12 -2.28 10.34 4.89
C GLU A 12 -0.92 9.74 4.57
N ILE A 13 -0.60 8.57 5.11
CA ILE A 13 0.68 7.90 4.82
C ILE A 13 0.74 7.47 3.35
N LEU A 14 -0.36 6.96 2.79
CA LEU A 14 -0.45 6.62 1.38
C LEU A 14 -0.33 7.87 0.49
N SER A 15 -0.93 9.00 0.87
CA SER A 15 -0.89 10.25 0.10
C SER A 15 0.47 10.95 0.06
N ARG A 16 1.43 10.60 0.94
CA ARG A 16 2.81 11.12 0.87
C ARG A 16 3.57 10.72 -0.40
N GLN A 17 3.06 9.80 -1.21
CA GLN A 17 3.73 9.38 -2.44
C GLN A 17 3.38 10.39 -3.50
N ASP A 18 4.41 10.99 -4.12
CA ASP A 18 4.20 11.87 -5.25
C ASP A 18 3.69 11.05 -6.45
N PRO A 19 2.48 11.31 -6.98
CA PRO A 19 1.93 10.56 -8.11
C PRO A 19 2.80 10.64 -9.38
N THR A 20 3.61 11.69 -9.53
CA THR A 20 4.48 11.87 -10.70
C THR A 20 5.64 10.87 -10.76
N THR A 21 5.92 10.20 -9.64
CA THR A 21 7.02 9.22 -9.50
C THR A 21 6.61 7.79 -9.86
N GLU A 22 5.43 7.57 -10.45
CA GLU A 22 4.93 6.23 -10.82
C GLU A 22 5.96 5.42 -11.64
N SER A 23 6.75 6.09 -12.46
CA SER A 23 7.74 5.46 -13.35
C SER A 23 9.13 5.28 -12.71
N ASP A 24 9.34 5.75 -11.48
CA ASP A 24 10.66 5.78 -10.82
C ASP A 24 11.05 4.44 -10.17
N GLY A 25 10.16 3.46 -10.21
CA GLY A 25 10.45 2.12 -9.71
C GLY A 25 9.21 1.30 -9.39
N GLY A 26 9.40 0.00 -9.21
CA GLY A 26 8.30 -0.92 -8.92
C GLY A 26 7.56 -0.63 -7.61
N TYR A 27 8.27 -0.07 -6.61
CA TYR A 27 7.70 0.33 -5.33
C TYR A 27 6.87 1.62 -5.43
N GLN A 28 7.40 2.65 -6.09
CA GLN A 28 6.70 3.90 -6.36
C GLN A 28 5.44 3.61 -7.18
N LYS A 29 5.55 2.81 -8.24
CA LYS A 29 4.42 2.33 -9.02
C LYS A 29 3.36 1.64 -8.16
N LEU A 30 3.77 0.79 -7.22
CA LEU A 30 2.83 0.12 -6.31
C LEU A 30 2.05 1.13 -5.47
N LEU A 31 2.74 2.08 -4.82
CA LEU A 31 2.09 3.09 -3.98
C LEU A 31 1.15 3.99 -4.79
N VAL A 32 1.57 4.45 -5.96
CA VAL A 32 0.71 5.27 -6.84
C VAL A 32 -0.50 4.46 -7.34
N THR A 33 -0.32 3.18 -7.67
CA THR A 33 -1.45 2.30 -8.02
C THR A 33 -2.45 2.19 -6.85
N LEU A 34 -1.96 2.06 -5.62
CA LEU A 34 -2.82 2.00 -4.43
C LEU A 34 -3.56 3.32 -4.18
N GLN A 35 -2.93 4.46 -4.48
CA GLN A 35 -3.61 5.77 -4.45
C GLN A 35 -4.76 5.83 -5.45
N TYR A 36 -4.56 5.33 -6.68
CA TYR A 36 -5.62 5.32 -7.70
C TYR A 36 -6.79 4.39 -7.35
N LEU A 37 -6.54 3.32 -6.60
CA LEU A 37 -7.58 2.39 -6.14
C LEU A 37 -8.28 2.85 -4.86
N LEU A 38 -7.79 3.91 -4.21
CA LEU A 38 -8.42 4.46 -3.01
C LEU A 38 -9.65 5.27 -3.39
N ASP A 39 -10.79 4.80 -2.94
CA ASP A 39 -12.01 5.59 -2.92
C ASP A 39 -11.88 6.67 -1.84
N SER A 40 -11.85 7.94 -2.27
CA SER A 40 -11.56 9.07 -1.39
C SER A 40 -12.67 9.37 -0.39
N GLU A 41 -13.91 9.01 -0.70
CA GLU A 41 -15.09 9.24 0.13
C GLU A 41 -15.18 8.21 1.25
N SER A 42 -15.10 6.93 0.90
CA SER A 42 -15.25 5.80 1.82
C SER A 42 -13.94 5.36 2.48
N GLY A 43 -12.79 5.74 1.92
CA GLY A 43 -11.47 5.26 2.33
C GLY A 43 -11.23 3.79 1.97
N THR A 44 -12.04 3.20 1.09
CA THR A 44 -11.91 1.79 0.71
C THR A 44 -10.90 1.59 -0.41
N ILE A 45 -10.19 0.46 -0.38
CA ILE A 45 -9.34 -0.02 -1.48
C ILE A 45 -9.77 -1.45 -1.80
N GLU A 46 -10.09 -1.70 -3.06
CA GLU A 46 -10.24 -3.07 -3.58
C GLU A 46 -8.88 -3.62 -4.00
N LEU A 47 -8.34 -4.55 -3.22
CA LEU A 47 -7.04 -5.16 -3.49
C LEU A 47 -7.21 -6.42 -4.36
N PRO A 48 -6.78 -6.40 -5.64
CA PRO A 48 -6.70 -7.60 -6.45
C PRO A 48 -5.59 -8.53 -5.93
N ALA A 49 -5.66 -9.81 -6.30
CA ALA A 49 -4.73 -10.83 -5.82
C ALA A 49 -3.26 -10.48 -6.08
N VAL A 50 -2.97 -9.87 -7.24
CA VAL A 50 -1.62 -9.39 -7.60
C VAL A 50 -1.08 -8.35 -6.61
N LEU A 51 -1.92 -7.45 -6.09
CA LEU A 51 -1.48 -6.46 -5.11
C LEU A 51 -1.34 -7.09 -3.73
N LEU A 52 -2.23 -8.02 -3.36
CA LEU A 52 -2.12 -8.80 -2.12
C LEU A 52 -0.82 -9.62 -2.05
N GLU A 53 -0.29 -10.07 -3.19
CA GLU A 53 1.02 -10.72 -3.25
C GLU A 53 2.18 -9.72 -3.21
N ARG A 54 2.05 -8.58 -3.91
CA ARG A 54 3.13 -7.58 -4.01
C ARG A 54 3.35 -6.81 -2.71
N ILE A 55 2.28 -6.45 -1.99
CA ILE A 55 2.38 -5.67 -0.74
C ILE A 55 3.32 -6.34 0.28
N PRO A 56 3.13 -7.60 0.72
CA PRO A 56 4.03 -8.25 1.66
C PRO A 56 5.42 -8.48 1.07
N ARG A 57 5.54 -8.73 -0.24
CA ARG A 57 6.86 -8.88 -0.89
C ARG A 57 7.69 -7.59 -0.78
N TYR A 58 7.11 -6.43 -1.13
CA TYR A 58 7.75 -5.12 -0.97
C TYR A 58 8.02 -4.76 0.49
N ALA A 59 7.15 -5.16 1.42
CA ALA A 59 7.34 -4.87 2.83
C ALA A 59 8.43 -5.72 3.52
N PHE A 60 8.64 -6.97 3.10
CA PHE A 60 9.46 -7.92 3.87
C PHE A 60 10.60 -8.59 3.09
N ASP A 61 10.50 -8.71 1.76
CA ASP A 61 11.43 -9.54 0.99
C ASP A 61 12.52 -8.71 0.28
N TYR A 62 12.32 -7.41 0.03
CA TYR A 62 13.26 -6.59 -0.76
C TYR A 62 14.36 -5.90 0.06
N GLY A 63 14.31 -5.88 1.39
CA GLY A 63 15.45 -5.57 2.28
C GLY A 63 16.12 -4.21 2.09
N ASN A 64 15.42 -3.23 1.51
CA ASN A 64 16.02 -1.99 1.02
C ASN A 64 15.46 -0.78 1.77
N GLY A 65 16.28 -0.20 2.66
CA GLY A 65 16.26 1.24 3.00
C GLY A 65 14.94 1.91 3.41
N GLY A 66 14.40 1.58 4.59
CA GLY A 66 13.50 2.47 5.35
C GLY A 66 12.09 2.72 4.79
N TRP A 67 11.73 2.18 3.63
CA TRP A 67 10.39 2.28 3.06
C TRP A 67 9.47 1.09 3.40
N GLU A 68 10.03 0.00 3.93
CA GLU A 68 9.31 -1.20 4.40
C GLU A 68 8.21 -0.84 5.43
N ASP A 69 8.54 0.07 6.35
CA ASP A 69 7.63 0.53 7.39
C ASP A 69 6.38 1.21 6.84
N ARG A 70 6.43 1.74 5.62
CA ARG A 70 5.32 2.50 5.06
C ARG A 70 4.14 1.61 4.70
N LEU A 71 4.38 0.49 4.02
CA LEU A 71 3.31 -0.47 3.71
C LEU A 71 2.74 -1.11 4.98
N THR A 72 3.61 -1.42 5.94
CA THR A 72 3.19 -1.91 7.26
C THR A 72 2.33 -0.88 7.99
N SER A 73 2.72 0.39 7.96
CA SER A 73 1.93 1.47 8.58
C SER A 73 0.59 1.74 7.90
N ILE A 74 0.44 1.43 6.61
CA ILE A 74 -0.83 1.57 5.88
C ILE A 74 -1.75 0.37 6.13
N PHE A 75 -1.21 -0.85 6.14
CA PHE A 75 -2.03 -2.07 6.01
C PHE A 75 -1.98 -3.03 7.20
N SER A 76 -1.12 -2.86 8.20
CA SER A 76 -1.03 -3.83 9.33
C SER A 76 -2.35 -4.02 10.05
N ARG A 77 -3.14 -2.95 10.25
CA ARG A 77 -4.47 -3.03 10.87
C ARG A 77 -5.48 -3.82 10.03
N THR A 78 -5.41 -3.72 8.69
CA THR A 78 -6.43 -4.27 7.79
C THR A 78 -6.06 -5.64 7.23
N LEU A 79 -4.76 -5.93 7.09
CA LEU A 79 -4.20 -7.17 6.54
C LEU A 79 -3.45 -8.01 7.58
N GLY A 80 -3.23 -7.50 8.79
CA GLY A 80 -2.42 -8.11 9.85
C GLY A 80 -0.93 -7.75 9.75
N ASP A 81 -0.15 -8.07 10.78
CA ASP A 81 1.26 -7.68 10.89
C ASP A 81 2.15 -8.20 9.76
N ARG A 82 1.72 -9.27 9.08
CA ARG A 82 2.40 -9.86 7.91
C ARG A 82 1.76 -9.50 6.58
N LEU A 83 0.85 -8.52 6.58
CA LEU A 83 0.17 -8.00 5.40
C LEU A 83 -0.53 -9.07 4.55
N GLY A 84 -1.19 -10.03 5.22
CA GLY A 84 -1.95 -11.09 4.58
C GLY A 84 -1.17 -12.37 4.25
N ARG A 85 0.09 -12.48 4.70
CA ARG A 85 0.92 -13.68 4.61
C ARG A 85 0.89 -14.52 5.89
#